data_AF-A0A7C1ISH9-F1
#
_entry.id   AF-A0A7C1ISH9-F1
#
_cell.length_a   1.000
_cell.length_b   1.000
_cell.length_c   1.000
_cell.angle_alpha   90.00
_cell.angle_beta   90.00
_cell.angle_gamma   90.00
#
_symmetry.space_group_name_H-M   'P 1'
#
loop_
_entity.id
_entity.type
_entity.pdbx_description
1 polymer ?
#
loop_
_entity_poly.entity_id
_entity_poly.type
_entity_poly.pdbx_seq_one_letter_code
_entity_poly.pdbx_strand_id
1 'polypeptide(L)'
;LYPRRCLPDGTVPGDINRDCRVDSADLLLLADYWLHSDYDVFAVEPLGDDLIARYLFDENFGDVAFDSSGNNHHATVVAVNPDTIWDEQGVEGACVRLEDTDSFILLPASVFADIGPSVTLSLWIEGQADDWPTEVDSVEFLTGPPPRQEHNWDQAEWMIDRAEVFGPNWNHYAFVKDGLVNTMQIFCNGLLVARNDAAFMPTNGSEAGQTRLSLSRRGAGPVKVDELRIYSQALTHAEVLYLAAGPSGRASQPLVPVFTEADLTGDGHIGLADLAHLARHWMAHVFWPR
;
A
#
# COMPACT_ATOMS: atom_id res chain seq x y z
N LEU A 1 -10.11 -41.11 13.35
CA LEU A 1 -8.77 -40.52 13.54
C LEU A 1 -8.84 -39.11 12.99
N TYR A 2 -8.63 -38.09 13.83
CA TYR A 2 -8.66 -36.70 13.37
C TYR A 2 -7.39 -36.39 12.58
N PRO A 3 -7.49 -35.67 11.45
CA PRO A 3 -6.31 -35.25 10.70
C PRO A 3 -5.46 -34.28 11.53
N ARG A 4 -4.13 -34.36 11.39
CA ARG A 4 -3.21 -33.44 12.05
C ARG A 4 -3.40 -32.02 11.53
N ARG A 5 -3.41 -31.04 12.45
CA ARG A 5 -3.52 -29.61 12.16
C ARG A 5 -2.50 -28.84 12.98
N CYS A 6 -2.05 -27.70 12.46
CA CYS A 6 -1.33 -26.68 13.22
C CYS A 6 -2.09 -26.30 14.49
N LEU A 7 -1.38 -26.02 15.58
CA LEU A 7 -1.99 -25.34 16.72
C LEU A 7 -2.19 -23.85 16.36
N PRO A 8 -3.36 -23.26 16.67
CA PRO A 8 -3.66 -21.85 16.35
C PRO A 8 -2.64 -20.83 16.86
N ASP A 9 -1.96 -21.13 17.98
CA ASP A 9 -1.03 -20.24 18.65
C ASP A 9 0.43 -20.75 18.63
N GLY A 10 0.71 -21.79 17.84
CA GLY A 10 2.00 -22.48 17.85
C GLY A 10 2.86 -22.11 16.65
N THR A 11 3.56 -20.97 16.70
CA THR A 11 4.67 -20.73 15.78
C THR A 11 5.92 -21.43 16.29
N VAL A 12 6.63 -22.12 15.40
CA VAL A 12 7.91 -22.73 15.73
C VAL A 12 9.01 -21.76 15.28
N PRO A 13 9.95 -21.35 16.15
CA PRO A 13 11.08 -20.54 15.69
C PRO A 13 11.83 -21.27 14.57
N GLY A 14 12.04 -20.60 13.43
CA GLY A 14 12.64 -21.21 12.24
C GLY A 14 11.68 -21.84 11.24
N ASP A 15 10.36 -21.83 11.51
CA ASP A 15 9.31 -22.17 10.54
C ASP A 15 9.02 -20.92 9.68
N ILE A 16 9.65 -20.88 8.51
CA ILE A 16 9.63 -19.74 7.59
C ILE A 16 8.35 -19.79 6.74
N ASN A 17 7.90 -20.99 6.35
CA ASN A 17 6.73 -21.16 5.49
C ASN A 17 5.39 -21.21 6.27
N ARG A 18 5.46 -21.22 7.60
CA ARG A 18 4.33 -21.29 8.54
C ARG A 18 3.49 -22.56 8.40
N ASP A 19 4.12 -23.69 8.09
CA ASP A 19 3.47 -25.01 8.00
C ASP A 19 3.50 -25.82 9.31
N CYS A 20 4.01 -25.19 10.37
CA CYS A 20 4.16 -25.71 11.72
C CYS A 20 5.25 -26.78 11.86
N ARG A 21 6.23 -26.79 10.95
CA ARG A 21 7.44 -27.60 10.99
C ARG A 21 8.65 -26.74 10.70
N VAL A 22 9.82 -27.23 11.12
CA VAL A 22 11.11 -26.74 10.66
C VAL A 22 11.79 -27.89 9.94
N ASP A 23 11.80 -27.84 8.62
CA ASP A 23 12.39 -28.89 7.79
C ASP A 23 13.07 -28.36 6.52
N SER A 24 13.30 -29.25 5.56
CA SER A 24 13.96 -28.90 4.30
C SER A 24 13.23 -27.83 3.50
N ALA A 25 11.92 -27.66 3.66
CA ALA A 25 11.17 -26.60 3.01
C ALA A 25 11.62 -25.21 3.52
N ASP A 26 11.80 -25.06 4.83
CA ASP A 26 12.32 -23.82 5.43
C ASP A 26 13.77 -23.57 5.03
N LEU A 27 14.60 -24.63 4.98
CA LEU A 27 15.99 -24.51 4.53
C LEU A 27 16.06 -24.04 3.07
N LEU A 28 15.16 -24.49 2.20
CA LEU A 28 15.10 -24.03 0.81
C LEU A 28 14.72 -22.55 0.75
N LEU A 29 13.74 -22.10 1.53
CA LEU A 29 13.37 -20.68 1.59
C LEU A 29 14.53 -19.81 2.12
N LEU A 30 15.24 -20.28 3.15
CA LEU A 30 16.44 -19.59 3.63
C LEU A 30 17.54 -19.54 2.56
N ALA A 31 17.72 -20.62 1.79
CA ALA A 31 18.71 -20.69 0.73
C ALA A 31 18.38 -19.79 -0.46
N ASP A 32 17.10 -19.61 -0.81
CA ASP A 32 16.66 -18.72 -1.90
C ASP A 32 17.04 -17.26 -1.64
N TYR A 33 17.08 -16.86 -0.36
CA TYR A 33 17.48 -15.51 0.08
C TYR A 33 18.89 -15.46 0.67
N TRP A 34 19.71 -16.49 0.49
CA TRP A 34 21.06 -16.56 1.05
C TRP A 34 21.90 -15.35 0.65
N LEU A 35 22.58 -14.74 1.63
CA LEU A 35 23.39 -13.52 1.52
C LEU A 35 22.64 -12.26 1.08
N HIS A 36 21.31 -12.27 1.04
CA HIS A 36 20.56 -11.04 0.91
C HIS A 36 20.67 -10.24 2.20
N SER A 37 20.63 -8.92 2.08
CA SER A 37 20.57 -8.01 3.22
C SER A 37 19.52 -6.94 2.97
N ASP A 38 19.16 -6.26 4.05
CA ASP A 38 18.55 -4.95 3.97
C ASP A 38 19.37 -4.04 3.03
N TYR A 39 18.68 -3.12 2.36
CA TYR A 39 19.29 -2.28 1.35
C TYR A 39 18.91 -0.81 1.51
N ASP A 40 19.88 0.06 1.23
CA ASP A 40 19.66 1.49 1.23
C ASP A 40 18.97 1.95 -0.05
N VAL A 41 18.01 2.86 0.11
CA VAL A 41 17.31 3.55 -0.96
C VAL A 41 17.59 5.04 -0.84
N PHE A 42 17.94 5.65 -1.97
CA PHE A 42 18.19 7.08 -2.07
C PHE A 42 17.14 7.68 -3.00
N ALA A 43 16.51 8.77 -2.56
CA ALA A 43 15.46 9.43 -3.30
C ALA A 43 15.93 9.89 -4.69
N VAL A 44 15.09 9.68 -5.69
CA VAL A 44 15.29 10.15 -7.07
C VAL A 44 13.99 10.81 -7.53
N GLU A 45 14.06 12.01 -8.09
CA GLU A 45 12.85 12.70 -8.56
C GLU A 45 12.19 11.93 -9.71
N PRO A 46 10.87 11.65 -9.64
CA PRO A 46 10.14 11.07 -10.76
C PRO A 46 10.13 12.02 -11.96
N LEU A 47 10.17 11.46 -13.17
CA LEU A 47 9.99 12.24 -14.38
C LEU A 47 8.55 12.80 -14.46
N GLY A 48 8.42 14.08 -14.82
CA GLY A 48 7.12 14.75 -14.89
C GLY A 48 6.26 14.35 -16.09
N ASP A 49 6.86 13.81 -17.15
CA ASP A 49 6.16 13.53 -18.42
C ASP A 49 5.09 12.43 -18.31
N ASP A 50 5.15 11.61 -17.26
CA ASP A 50 4.23 10.51 -17.00
C ASP A 50 3.16 10.85 -15.94
N LEU A 51 3.15 12.09 -15.43
CA LEU A 51 2.15 12.56 -14.46
C LEU A 51 0.81 12.83 -15.18
N ILE A 52 -0.23 12.09 -14.80
CA ILE A 52 -1.59 12.20 -15.36
C ILE A 52 -2.42 13.24 -14.63
N ALA A 53 -2.37 13.23 -13.30
CA ALA A 53 -3.15 14.13 -12.47
C ALA A 53 -2.41 14.42 -11.15
N ARG A 54 -2.54 15.64 -10.65
CA ARG A 54 -2.04 16.03 -9.33
C ARG A 54 -3.03 16.96 -8.65
N TYR A 55 -3.55 16.55 -7.49
CA TYR A 55 -4.46 17.34 -6.68
C TYR A 55 -3.74 17.75 -5.40
N LEU A 56 -3.53 19.05 -5.24
CA LEU A 56 -2.93 19.62 -4.03
C LEU A 56 -3.94 19.74 -2.89
N PHE A 57 -5.23 19.84 -3.23
CA PHE A 57 -6.32 20.06 -2.27
C PHE A 57 -6.23 21.39 -1.48
N ASP A 58 -5.72 22.43 -2.14
CA ASP A 58 -5.49 23.78 -1.60
C ASP A 58 -6.68 24.75 -1.79
N GLU A 59 -7.82 24.29 -2.33
CA GLU A 59 -8.90 25.18 -2.79
C GLU A 59 -9.70 25.85 -1.66
N ASN A 60 -9.60 25.36 -0.42
CA ASN A 60 -10.23 25.88 0.81
C ASN A 60 -11.78 25.98 0.81
N PHE A 61 -12.45 25.90 -0.35
CA PHE A 61 -13.91 25.97 -0.49
C PHE A 61 -14.36 25.44 -1.86
N GLY A 62 -15.66 25.19 -2.00
CA GLY A 62 -16.28 24.80 -3.25
C GLY A 62 -16.24 23.30 -3.51
N ASP A 63 -16.72 22.93 -4.70
CA ASP A 63 -16.98 21.55 -5.11
C ASP A 63 -15.97 21.01 -6.15
N VAL A 64 -14.83 21.68 -6.32
CA VAL A 64 -13.81 21.33 -7.31
C VAL A 64 -12.44 21.23 -6.65
N ALA A 65 -11.75 20.11 -6.89
CA ALA A 65 -10.32 19.98 -6.64
C ALA A 65 -9.57 20.14 -7.96
N PHE A 66 -8.74 21.18 -8.08
CA PHE A 66 -8.07 21.49 -9.34
C PHE A 66 -6.85 20.59 -9.55
N ASP A 67 -6.86 19.89 -10.68
CA ASP A 67 -5.66 19.27 -11.22
C ASP A 67 -4.57 20.30 -11.57
N SER A 68 -3.41 20.14 -10.94
CA SER A 68 -2.20 20.93 -11.09
C SER A 68 -1.15 20.29 -12.02
N SER A 69 -1.42 19.11 -12.58
CA SER A 69 -0.51 18.43 -13.52
C SER A 69 -0.39 19.13 -14.87
N GLY A 70 -1.37 19.96 -15.23
CA GLY A 70 -1.49 20.58 -16.55
C GLY A 70 -2.35 19.80 -17.55
N ASN A 71 -2.90 18.64 -17.16
CA ASN A 71 -3.75 17.80 -18.01
C ASN A 71 -5.26 18.11 -17.89
N ASN A 72 -5.64 19.07 -17.05
CA ASN A 72 -7.00 19.57 -16.90
C ASN A 72 -7.99 18.49 -16.39
N HIS A 73 -7.49 17.58 -15.55
CA HIS A 73 -8.26 16.49 -14.92
C HIS A 73 -8.92 16.92 -13.61
N HIS A 74 -9.61 18.06 -13.57
CA HIS A 74 -10.22 18.54 -12.33
C HIS A 74 -11.24 17.53 -11.76
N ALA A 75 -11.15 17.29 -10.45
CA ALA A 75 -12.02 16.35 -9.74
C ALA A 75 -13.18 17.10 -9.07
N THR A 76 -14.28 16.38 -8.84
CA THR A 76 -15.46 16.91 -8.15
C THR A 76 -15.46 16.45 -6.71
N VAL A 77 -15.62 17.39 -5.79
CA VAL A 77 -15.87 17.12 -4.38
C VAL A 77 -17.35 16.81 -4.21
N VAL A 78 -17.67 15.63 -3.71
CA VAL A 78 -19.05 15.21 -3.43
C VAL A 78 -19.21 15.12 -1.92
N ALA A 79 -20.04 16.00 -1.35
CA ALA A 79 -20.40 15.99 0.05
C ALA A 79 -21.76 16.68 0.24
N VAL A 80 -22.38 16.54 1.42
CA VAL A 80 -23.61 17.27 1.77
C VAL A 80 -23.39 18.78 1.73
N ASN A 81 -22.22 19.23 2.19
CA ASN A 81 -21.72 20.59 2.01
C ASN A 81 -20.23 20.53 1.62
N PRO A 82 -19.86 20.81 0.35
CA PRO A 82 -18.47 20.79 -0.09
C PRO A 82 -17.54 21.72 0.70
N ASP A 83 -18.06 22.83 1.25
CA ASP A 83 -17.24 23.77 2.02
C ASP A 83 -16.75 23.21 3.36
N THR A 84 -17.33 22.11 3.86
CA THR A 84 -16.94 21.52 5.16
C THR A 84 -15.86 20.46 5.05
N ILE A 85 -15.48 20.07 3.84
CA ILE A 85 -14.47 19.03 3.64
C ILE A 85 -13.05 19.59 3.53
N TRP A 86 -12.88 20.90 3.39
CA TRP A 86 -11.57 21.53 3.29
C TRP A 86 -11.02 21.81 4.70
N ASP A 87 -9.76 21.45 4.95
CA ASP A 87 -9.07 21.65 6.23
C ASP A 87 -7.74 22.37 5.98
N GLU A 88 -7.49 23.49 6.67
CA GLU A 88 -6.29 24.31 6.48
C GLU A 88 -5.00 23.66 7.03
N GLN A 89 -5.09 22.44 7.59
CA GLN A 89 -3.98 21.71 8.19
C GLN A 89 -3.61 20.50 7.31
N GLY A 90 -3.14 20.77 6.09
CA GLY A 90 -2.53 19.79 5.20
C GLY A 90 -1.08 19.44 5.57
N VAL A 91 -0.47 18.56 4.77
CA VAL A 91 0.98 18.31 4.78
C VAL A 91 1.71 19.57 4.36
N GLU A 92 1.25 20.17 3.27
CA GLU A 92 1.61 21.51 2.81
C GLU A 92 0.33 22.22 2.41
N GLY A 93 0.04 23.40 2.97
CA GLY A 93 -1.18 24.11 2.64
C GLY A 93 -2.43 23.49 3.25
N ALA A 94 -3.53 23.44 2.48
CA ALA A 94 -4.79 22.83 2.90
C ALA A 94 -4.89 21.38 2.40
N CYS A 95 -5.84 20.64 2.94
CA CYS A 95 -6.13 19.26 2.54
C CYS A 95 -7.64 19.00 2.50
N VAL A 96 -8.02 17.80 2.06
CA VAL A 96 -9.41 17.33 2.18
C VAL A 96 -9.57 16.42 3.38
N ARG A 97 -10.67 16.59 4.10
CA ARG A 97 -11.07 15.81 5.26
C ARG A 97 -12.36 15.06 4.93
N LEU A 98 -12.24 13.75 4.82
CA LEU A 98 -13.36 12.84 4.57
C LEU A 98 -13.94 12.41 5.91
N GLU A 99 -15.18 12.82 6.19
CA GLU A 99 -15.86 12.58 7.47
C GLU A 99 -16.67 11.28 7.49
N ASP A 100 -17.15 10.83 6.32
CA ASP A 100 -18.02 9.67 6.16
C ASP A 100 -17.98 9.12 4.73
N THR A 101 -18.76 8.06 4.48
CA THR A 101 -18.87 7.43 3.15
C THR A 101 -19.65 8.28 2.13
N ASP A 102 -20.37 9.31 2.57
CA ASP A 102 -21.15 10.20 1.69
C ASP A 102 -20.29 11.40 1.20
N SER A 103 -19.07 11.54 1.75
CA SER A 103 -18.07 12.54 1.40
C SER A 103 -16.90 11.90 0.64
N PHE A 104 -16.70 12.23 -0.63
CA PHE A 104 -15.65 11.65 -1.47
C PHE A 104 -15.20 12.56 -2.60
N ILE A 105 -14.01 12.29 -3.13
CA ILE A 105 -13.48 12.96 -4.32
C ILE A 105 -13.72 12.09 -5.55
N LEU A 106 -14.44 12.61 -6.53
CA LEU A 106 -14.75 11.95 -7.79
C LEU A 106 -13.80 12.44 -8.89
N LEU A 107 -12.94 11.55 -9.38
CA LEU A 107 -12.01 11.87 -10.47
C LEU A 107 -12.71 11.71 -11.83
N PRO A 108 -12.37 12.54 -12.84
CA PRO A 108 -12.94 12.40 -14.16
C PRO A 108 -12.46 11.10 -14.80
N ALA A 109 -13.36 10.42 -15.53
CA ALA A 109 -13.07 9.14 -16.19
C ALA A 109 -11.86 9.19 -17.16
N SER A 110 -11.51 10.38 -17.66
CA SER A 110 -10.35 10.58 -18.51
C SER A 110 -9.01 10.28 -17.83
N VAL A 111 -8.92 10.32 -16.49
CA VAL A 111 -7.68 9.98 -15.76
C VAL A 111 -7.24 8.55 -16.05
N PHE A 112 -8.19 7.62 -16.20
CA PHE A 112 -7.91 6.19 -16.42
C PHE A 112 -8.18 5.73 -17.86
N ALA A 113 -8.62 6.63 -18.75
CA ALA A 113 -9.04 6.26 -20.10
C ALA A 113 -7.90 5.65 -20.93
N ASP A 114 -6.67 6.16 -20.75
CA ASP A 114 -5.50 5.80 -21.54
C ASP A 114 -4.37 5.15 -20.71
N ILE A 115 -4.66 4.69 -19.48
CA ILE A 115 -3.65 4.03 -18.64
C ILE A 115 -3.25 2.69 -19.26
N GLY A 116 -1.94 2.44 -19.30
CA GLY A 116 -1.35 1.21 -19.81
C GLY A 116 -1.41 0.06 -18.79
N PRO A 117 -0.50 -0.93 -18.90
CA PRO A 117 -0.44 -2.05 -17.95
C PRO A 117 0.11 -1.65 -16.57
N SER A 118 0.68 -0.45 -16.45
CA SER A 118 1.36 0.04 -15.26
C SER A 118 0.75 1.36 -14.79
N VAL A 119 0.72 1.57 -13.48
CA VAL A 119 0.16 2.78 -12.86
C VAL A 119 0.80 2.99 -11.50
N THR A 120 1.01 4.25 -11.13
CA THR A 120 1.35 4.63 -9.75
C THR A 120 0.36 5.64 -9.23
N LEU A 121 -0.12 5.40 -8.02
CA LEU A 121 -0.91 6.32 -7.22
C LEU A 121 -0.08 6.69 -5.99
N SER A 122 -0.04 7.96 -5.61
CA SER A 122 0.50 8.36 -4.32
C SER A 122 -0.31 9.46 -3.67
N LEU A 123 -0.35 9.50 -2.35
CA LEU A 123 -1.07 10.49 -1.56
C LEU A 123 -0.56 10.48 -0.12
N TRP A 124 -0.82 11.56 0.58
CA TRP A 124 -0.64 11.63 2.03
C TRP A 124 -1.95 11.38 2.75
N ILE A 125 -1.88 10.68 3.87
CA ILE A 125 -3.04 10.38 4.69
C ILE A 125 -2.73 10.55 6.18
N GLU A 126 -3.64 11.17 6.92
CA GLU A 126 -3.63 11.28 8.38
C GLU A 126 -4.96 10.75 8.94
N GLY A 127 -4.88 9.80 9.87
CA GLY A 127 -6.05 9.28 10.59
C GLY A 127 -6.07 9.74 12.05
N GLN A 128 -7.26 9.90 12.62
CA GLN A 128 -7.43 10.17 14.05
C GLN A 128 -7.41 8.86 14.84
N ALA A 129 -6.39 8.63 15.67
CA ALA A 129 -6.12 7.35 16.32
C ALA A 129 -7.16 6.86 17.35
N ASP A 130 -8.06 7.73 17.82
CA ASP A 130 -8.82 7.48 19.05
C ASP A 130 -10.15 6.73 18.86
N ASP A 131 -10.63 6.51 17.62
CA ASP A 131 -12.01 6.03 17.38
C ASP A 131 -12.16 4.85 16.41
N TRP A 132 -11.09 4.17 16.00
CA TRP A 132 -11.19 3.08 15.03
C TRP A 132 -11.65 1.78 15.70
N PRO A 133 -12.88 1.28 15.43
CA PRO A 133 -13.22 -0.08 15.82
C PRO A 133 -12.29 -1.06 15.11
N THR A 134 -12.07 -2.23 15.71
CA THR A 134 -11.20 -3.33 15.25
C THR A 134 -11.56 -3.93 13.88
N GLU A 135 -12.49 -3.33 13.15
CA GLU A 135 -12.85 -3.63 11.76
C GLU A 135 -12.38 -2.45 10.91
N VAL A 136 -11.20 -2.58 10.32
CA VAL A 136 -10.42 -1.48 9.74
C VAL A 136 -11.13 -0.90 8.51
N ASP A 137 -11.58 0.35 8.61
CA ASP A 137 -11.99 1.14 7.46
C ASP A 137 -10.76 1.52 6.60
N SER A 138 -10.93 1.66 5.30
CA SER A 138 -9.83 1.91 4.35
C SER A 138 -10.12 3.16 3.53
N VAL A 139 -9.07 3.91 3.21
CA VAL A 139 -9.12 4.87 2.11
C VAL A 139 -9.12 4.05 0.83
N GLU A 140 -10.26 4.06 0.15
CA GLU A 140 -10.43 3.35 -1.10
C GLU A 140 -10.07 4.27 -2.24
N PHE A 141 -9.18 3.77 -3.10
CA PHE A 141 -9.07 4.26 -4.46
C PHE A 141 -9.76 3.25 -5.38
N LEU A 142 -11.04 3.48 -5.65
CA LEU A 142 -11.79 2.60 -6.54
C LEU A 142 -11.54 3.05 -7.97
N THR A 143 -10.89 2.21 -8.76
CA THR A 143 -10.78 2.31 -10.21
C THR A 143 -10.89 0.89 -10.77
N GLY A 144 -11.70 0.70 -11.81
CA GLY A 144 -12.05 -0.64 -12.31
C GLY A 144 -13.55 -0.90 -12.29
N PRO A 145 -14.06 -1.80 -13.13
CA PRO A 145 -15.49 -2.13 -13.10
C PRO A 145 -15.84 -2.80 -11.75
N PRO A 146 -17.10 -2.74 -11.28
CA PRO A 146 -17.48 -3.32 -9.99
C PRO A 146 -17.31 -4.84 -10.04
N PRO A 147 -16.54 -5.47 -9.12
CA PRO A 147 -16.14 -6.87 -9.23
C PRO A 147 -17.34 -7.75 -9.54
N ARG A 148 -17.37 -8.31 -10.76
CA ARG A 148 -18.41 -9.26 -11.17
C ARG A 148 -17.94 -10.64 -10.73
N GLN A 149 -18.86 -11.51 -10.29
CA GLN A 149 -18.57 -12.90 -9.91
C GLN A 149 -17.80 -13.71 -10.98
N GLU A 150 -17.68 -13.17 -12.20
CA GLU A 150 -17.11 -13.79 -13.38
C GLU A 150 -15.77 -13.15 -13.83
N HIS A 151 -15.32 -12.05 -13.21
CA HIS A 151 -14.05 -11.36 -13.56
C HIS A 151 -13.31 -10.88 -12.31
N ASN A 152 -12.12 -11.45 -12.06
CA ASN A 152 -11.18 -10.97 -11.05
C ASN A 152 -10.39 -9.80 -11.63
N TRP A 153 -10.60 -8.58 -11.12
CA TRP A 153 -9.76 -7.42 -11.42
C TRP A 153 -8.84 -7.12 -10.24
N ASP A 154 -7.69 -6.54 -10.51
CA ASP A 154 -6.80 -6.03 -9.45
C ASP A 154 -7.38 -4.71 -8.92
N GLN A 155 -7.52 -4.61 -7.60
CA GLN A 155 -7.97 -3.40 -6.91
C GLN A 155 -6.82 -2.81 -6.10
N ALA A 156 -6.70 -1.49 -6.11
CA ALA A 156 -5.88 -0.77 -5.14
C ALA A 156 -6.68 -0.62 -3.84
N GLU A 157 -6.94 -1.75 -3.18
CA GLU A 157 -7.47 -1.79 -1.82
C GLU A 157 -6.32 -2.13 -0.88
N TRP A 158 -6.15 -1.33 0.17
CA TRP A 158 -5.19 -1.63 1.21
C TRP A 158 -5.85 -1.47 2.58
N MET A 159 -5.57 -2.44 3.45
CA MET A 159 -6.00 -2.44 4.85
C MET A 159 -4.77 -2.20 5.72
N ILE A 160 -4.90 -1.31 6.68
CA ILE A 160 -3.79 -0.86 7.51
C ILE A 160 -3.94 -1.54 8.86
N ASP A 161 -3.28 -2.67 9.02
CA ASP A 161 -3.52 -3.62 10.12
C ASP A 161 -3.10 -3.11 11.51
N ARG A 162 -2.55 -1.89 11.64
CA ARG A 162 -2.07 -1.32 12.92
C ARG A 162 -2.20 0.21 12.99
N ALA A 163 -2.81 0.69 14.08
CA ALA A 163 -2.96 2.10 14.41
C ALA A 163 -1.63 2.88 14.50
N GLU A 164 -0.50 2.22 14.75
CA GLU A 164 0.84 2.84 14.76
C GLU A 164 1.29 3.33 13.37
N VAL A 165 0.83 2.68 12.30
CA VAL A 165 1.17 3.00 10.90
C VAL A 165 0.27 4.12 10.37
N PHE A 166 -0.88 4.35 10.99
CA PHE A 166 -1.87 5.37 10.65
C PHE A 166 -2.14 6.35 11.78
N GLY A 167 -1.19 6.50 12.71
CA GLY A 167 -1.33 7.36 13.87
C GLY A 167 -1.65 8.81 13.49
N PRO A 168 -1.72 9.74 14.46
CA PRO A 168 -2.12 11.14 14.22
C PRO A 168 -1.12 11.96 13.37
N ASN A 169 -0.18 11.30 12.69
CA ASN A 169 0.81 11.91 11.82
C ASN A 169 0.46 11.60 10.36
N TRP A 170 0.79 12.52 9.47
CA TRP A 170 0.75 12.30 8.04
C TRP A 170 1.69 11.17 7.61
N ASN A 171 1.16 10.23 6.83
CA ASN A 171 1.91 9.15 6.22
C ASN A 171 1.74 9.20 4.70
N HIS A 172 2.85 9.07 3.97
CA HIS A 172 2.82 9.01 2.52
C HIS A 172 2.61 7.58 2.06
N TYR A 173 1.56 7.35 1.28
CA TYR A 173 1.27 6.07 0.68
C TYR A 173 1.47 6.10 -0.82
N ALA A 174 2.05 5.03 -1.35
CA ALA A 174 2.08 4.81 -2.79
C ALA A 174 1.68 3.38 -3.13
N PHE A 175 0.83 3.24 -4.14
CA PHE A 175 0.51 1.99 -4.78
C PHE A 175 1.18 1.98 -6.17
N VAL A 176 1.98 0.96 -6.44
CA VAL A 176 2.67 0.79 -7.71
C VAL A 176 2.25 -0.55 -8.31
N LYS A 177 1.67 -0.51 -9.51
CA LYS A 177 1.50 -1.69 -10.34
C LYS A 177 2.43 -1.61 -11.54
N ASP A 178 3.24 -2.64 -11.71
CA ASP A 178 4.00 -2.86 -12.92
C ASP A 178 3.45 -4.09 -13.66
N GLY A 179 2.65 -3.85 -14.69
CA GLY A 179 2.08 -4.92 -15.51
C GLY A 179 3.08 -5.52 -16.51
N LEU A 180 4.30 -4.99 -16.64
CA LEU A 180 5.35 -5.62 -17.46
C LEU A 180 5.98 -6.82 -16.74
N VAL A 181 6.08 -6.73 -15.41
CA VAL A 181 6.62 -7.80 -14.55
C VAL A 181 5.56 -8.43 -13.63
N ASN A 182 4.30 -7.99 -13.73
CA ASN A 182 3.14 -8.47 -12.97
C ASN A 182 3.27 -8.32 -11.45
N THR A 183 3.77 -7.17 -11.01
CA THR A 183 3.93 -6.86 -9.59
C THR A 183 2.98 -5.77 -9.13
N MET A 184 2.43 -5.92 -7.93
CA MET A 184 1.78 -4.85 -7.17
C MET A 184 2.54 -4.61 -5.87
N GLN A 185 2.74 -3.36 -5.52
CA GLN A 185 3.54 -2.94 -4.38
C GLN A 185 2.83 -1.81 -3.65
N ILE A 186 2.91 -1.84 -2.32
CA ILE A 186 2.42 -0.77 -1.45
C ILE A 186 3.60 -0.25 -0.64
N PHE A 187 3.76 1.06 -0.64
CA PHE A 187 4.80 1.76 0.09
C PHE A 187 4.17 2.67 1.16
N CYS A 188 4.80 2.73 2.33
CA CYS A 188 4.48 3.67 3.41
C CYS A 188 5.74 4.46 3.75
N ASN A 189 5.65 5.80 3.72
CA ASN A 189 6.75 6.73 3.99
C ASN A 189 8.03 6.40 3.18
N GLY A 190 7.85 5.91 1.96
CA GLY A 190 8.93 5.54 1.06
C GLY A 190 9.53 4.14 1.29
N LEU A 191 9.00 3.34 2.23
CA LEU A 191 9.39 1.95 2.45
C LEU A 191 8.35 0.99 1.85
N LEU A 192 8.80 -0.08 1.21
CA LEU A 192 7.94 -1.17 0.74
C LEU A 192 7.37 -1.95 1.94
N VAL A 193 6.06 -2.01 2.04
CA VAL A 193 5.33 -2.68 3.14
C VAL A 193 4.46 -3.84 2.70
N ALA A 194 4.13 -3.94 1.41
CA ALA A 194 3.46 -5.10 0.84
C ALA A 194 3.83 -5.31 -0.62
N ARG A 195 3.81 -6.56 -1.07
CA ARG A 195 4.14 -6.96 -2.43
C ARG A 195 3.31 -8.17 -2.85
N ASN A 196 2.85 -8.16 -4.10
CA ASN A 196 2.23 -9.30 -4.77
C ASN A 196 2.90 -9.47 -6.13
N ASP A 197 3.58 -10.60 -6.34
CA ASP A 197 4.28 -10.96 -7.58
C ASP A 197 3.39 -11.73 -8.59
N ALA A 198 2.10 -11.84 -8.32
CA ALA A 198 1.11 -12.53 -9.13
C ALA A 198 -0.02 -11.58 -9.60
N ALA A 199 0.30 -10.31 -9.84
CA ALA A 199 -0.65 -9.26 -10.23
C ALA A 199 -0.90 -9.24 -11.75
N PHE A 200 -1.39 -10.36 -12.29
CA PHE A 200 -1.54 -10.59 -13.73
C PHE A 200 -2.74 -9.88 -14.38
N MET A 201 -3.67 -9.34 -13.60
CA MET A 201 -4.91 -8.77 -14.13
C MET A 201 -4.71 -7.31 -14.56
N PRO A 202 -5.33 -6.82 -15.63
CA PRO A 202 -5.23 -5.41 -16.01
C PRO A 202 -5.93 -4.51 -14.98
N THR A 203 -5.37 -3.32 -14.76
CA THR A 203 -6.02 -2.21 -14.01
C THR A 203 -6.58 -1.12 -14.92
N ASN A 204 -6.52 -1.32 -16.24
CA ASN A 204 -6.97 -0.38 -17.25
C ASN A 204 -8.23 -0.85 -18.00
N GLY A 205 -8.92 0.10 -18.63
CA GLY A 205 -9.97 -0.17 -19.61
C GLY A 205 -11.18 0.77 -19.53
N SER A 206 -11.91 0.88 -20.64
CA SER A 206 -13.12 1.71 -20.81
C SER A 206 -14.29 1.33 -19.88
N GLU A 207 -14.16 0.27 -19.09
CA GLU A 207 -15.14 -0.18 -18.09
C GLU A 207 -14.73 0.18 -16.65
N ALA A 208 -13.63 0.92 -16.43
CA ALA A 208 -13.10 1.25 -15.10
C ALA A 208 -14.07 1.99 -14.16
N GLY A 209 -15.27 2.33 -14.62
CA GLY A 209 -16.30 2.92 -13.79
C GLY A 209 -15.93 4.32 -13.32
N GLN A 210 -16.60 4.77 -12.26
CA GLN A 210 -16.26 6.04 -11.61
C GLN A 210 -15.01 5.83 -10.76
N THR A 211 -13.96 6.61 -11.03
CA THR A 211 -12.80 6.66 -10.14
C THR A 211 -13.10 7.57 -8.96
N ARG A 212 -13.00 7.07 -7.74
CA ARG A 212 -13.19 7.90 -6.54
C ARG A 212 -12.20 7.56 -5.44
N LEU A 213 -11.86 8.60 -4.69
CA LEU A 213 -11.17 8.52 -3.40
C LEU A 213 -12.22 8.67 -2.31
N SER A 214 -12.47 7.61 -1.55
CA SER A 214 -13.53 7.53 -0.54
C SER A 214 -13.12 6.71 0.67
N LEU A 215 -13.98 6.67 1.70
CA LEU A 215 -13.88 5.72 2.81
C LEU A 215 -14.70 4.45 2.52
N SER A 216 -14.19 3.26 2.87
CA SER A 216 -14.80 1.97 2.50
C SER A 216 -16.08 1.58 3.24
N ARG A 217 -16.25 1.99 4.51
CA ARG A 217 -17.39 1.59 5.33
C ARG A 217 -17.89 2.69 6.27
N ARG A 218 -19.16 2.54 6.66
CA ARG A 218 -19.81 3.37 7.69
C ARG A 218 -19.23 3.03 9.05
N GLY A 219 -18.57 3.98 9.69
CA GLY A 219 -17.92 3.79 10.99
C GLY A 219 -16.49 4.33 11.05
N ALA A 220 -15.90 4.61 9.89
CA ALA A 220 -14.60 5.27 9.78
C ALA A 220 -14.59 6.59 10.54
N GLY A 221 -13.55 6.78 11.36
CA GLY A 221 -13.21 8.10 11.86
C GLY A 221 -12.78 9.01 10.70
N PRO A 222 -12.79 10.33 10.91
CA PRO A 222 -12.38 11.27 9.87
C PRO A 222 -10.93 11.02 9.45
N VAL A 223 -10.71 11.06 8.13
CA VAL A 223 -9.39 10.91 7.51
C VAL A 223 -9.08 12.16 6.71
N LYS A 224 -7.87 12.70 6.88
CA LYS A 224 -7.36 13.76 6.02
C LYS A 224 -6.53 13.16 4.89
N VAL A 225 -6.73 13.66 3.68
CA VAL A 225 -5.99 13.26 2.49
C VAL A 225 -5.41 14.49 1.83
N ASP A 226 -4.16 14.37 1.37
CA ASP A 226 -3.45 15.46 0.74
C ASP A 226 -2.59 14.97 -0.44
N GLU A 227 -2.28 15.88 -1.37
CA GLU A 227 -1.20 15.72 -2.37
C GLU A 227 -1.30 14.45 -3.23
N LEU A 228 -2.51 14.16 -3.74
CA LEU A 228 -2.81 13.01 -4.59
C LEU A 228 -2.13 13.16 -5.97
N ARG A 229 -1.31 12.18 -6.36
CA ARG A 229 -0.67 12.08 -7.67
C ARG A 229 -1.00 10.75 -8.35
N ILE A 230 -1.15 10.80 -9.67
CA ILE A 230 -1.39 9.62 -10.52
C ILE A 230 -0.43 9.67 -11.70
N TYR A 231 0.31 8.57 -11.91
CA TYR A 231 1.27 8.40 -12.99
C TYR A 231 0.86 7.25 -13.92
N SER A 232 1.15 7.39 -15.22
CA SER A 232 0.94 6.37 -16.26
C SER A 232 2.01 5.26 -16.27
N GLN A 233 2.94 5.28 -15.31
CA GLN A 233 4.04 4.34 -15.19
C GLN A 233 4.15 3.76 -13.77
N ALA A 234 4.89 2.65 -13.66
CA ALA A 234 5.33 2.12 -12.38
C ALA A 234 6.55 2.91 -11.90
N LEU A 235 6.40 3.70 -10.85
CA LEU A 235 7.53 4.41 -10.22
C LEU A 235 8.43 3.42 -9.49
N THR A 236 9.73 3.69 -9.54
CA THR A 236 10.73 2.95 -8.80
C THR A 236 10.65 3.24 -7.29
N HIS A 237 11.25 2.37 -6.46
CA HIS A 237 11.35 2.59 -5.01
C HIS A 237 12.00 3.96 -4.68
N ALA A 238 13.05 4.34 -5.41
CA ALA A 238 13.72 5.62 -5.23
C ALA A 238 12.81 6.82 -5.55
N GLU A 239 11.97 6.70 -6.57
CA GLU A 239 10.97 7.71 -6.95
C GLU A 239 9.85 7.83 -5.94
N VAL A 240 9.34 6.70 -5.43
CA VAL A 240 8.37 6.71 -4.34
C VAL A 240 8.95 7.32 -3.06
N LEU A 241 10.22 7.04 -2.74
CA LEU A 241 10.90 7.65 -1.60
C LEU A 241 11.06 9.17 -1.78
N TYR A 242 11.30 9.64 -2.99
CA TYR A 242 11.34 11.08 -3.27
C TYR A 242 10.00 11.76 -2.98
N LEU A 243 8.89 11.14 -3.38
CA LEU A 243 7.55 11.68 -3.09
C LEU A 243 7.25 11.73 -1.58
N ALA A 244 7.78 10.78 -0.81
CA ALA A 244 7.59 10.72 0.64
C ALA A 244 8.54 11.66 1.44
N ALA A 245 9.80 11.80 1.02
CA ALA A 245 10.86 12.39 1.84
C ALA A 245 11.67 13.51 1.13
N GLY A 246 11.32 13.84 -0.11
CA GLY A 246 11.96 14.88 -0.91
C GLY A 246 13.37 14.52 -1.43
N PRO A 247 14.12 15.50 -1.98
CA PRO A 247 15.37 15.28 -2.70
C PRO A 247 16.52 14.73 -1.85
N SER A 248 16.44 14.85 -0.53
CA SER A 248 17.44 14.31 0.40
C SER A 248 16.98 13.02 1.09
N GLY A 249 15.84 12.46 0.67
CA GLY A 249 15.26 11.25 1.23
C GLY A 249 16.23 10.07 1.16
N ARG A 250 16.35 9.36 2.29
CA ARG A 250 17.13 8.14 2.44
C ARG A 250 16.38 7.20 3.36
N ALA A 251 16.33 5.93 3.00
CA ALA A 251 15.68 4.90 3.79
C ALA A 251 16.47 3.60 3.72
N SER A 252 16.41 2.81 4.80
CA SER A 252 16.91 1.44 4.82
C SER A 252 15.71 0.52 4.70
N GLN A 253 15.59 -0.20 3.59
CA GLN A 253 14.51 -1.16 3.38
C GLN A 253 14.83 -2.50 4.04
N PRO A 254 14.01 -2.95 5.01
CA PRO A 254 14.16 -4.28 5.57
C PRO A 254 13.70 -5.36 4.59
N LEU A 255 14.34 -6.53 4.64
CA LEU A 255 13.88 -7.71 3.91
C LEU A 255 12.58 -8.31 4.49
N VAL A 256 12.44 -8.25 5.82
CA VAL A 256 11.29 -8.78 6.55
C VAL A 256 10.24 -7.68 6.75
N PRO A 257 8.93 -7.96 6.61
CA PRO A 257 8.32 -9.23 6.21
C PRO A 257 8.10 -9.36 4.70
N VAL A 258 8.38 -8.32 3.92
CA VAL A 258 7.84 -8.21 2.56
C VAL A 258 8.49 -9.16 1.57
N PHE A 259 9.82 -9.28 1.62
CA PHE A 259 10.55 -10.16 0.71
C PHE A 259 10.59 -11.58 1.26
N THR A 260 10.84 -11.73 2.56
CA THR A 260 11.02 -13.04 3.17
C THR A 260 10.90 -12.98 4.70
N GLU A 261 10.70 -14.14 5.32
CA GLU A 261 10.76 -14.34 6.77
C GLU A 261 12.07 -15.07 7.18
N ALA A 262 13.03 -15.18 6.25
CA ALA A 262 14.26 -15.96 6.40
C ALA A 262 15.37 -15.27 7.22
N ASP A 263 15.27 -13.96 7.49
CA ASP A 263 16.10 -13.30 8.49
C ASP A 263 15.54 -13.61 9.89
N LEU A 264 15.90 -14.80 10.36
CA LEU A 264 15.41 -15.36 11.62
C LEU A 264 16.03 -14.66 12.84
N THR A 265 17.16 -13.97 12.65
CA THR A 265 17.86 -13.25 13.71
C THR A 265 17.48 -11.77 13.79
N GLY A 266 16.88 -11.22 12.74
CA GLY A 266 16.47 -9.82 12.64
C GLY A 266 17.66 -8.87 12.57
N ASP A 267 18.79 -9.33 12.04
CA ASP A 267 20.02 -8.53 11.92
C ASP A 267 20.14 -7.82 10.56
N GLY A 268 19.15 -7.99 9.68
CA GLY A 268 19.10 -7.41 8.35
C GLY A 268 19.99 -8.14 7.35
N HIS A 269 20.50 -9.34 7.66
CA HIS A 269 21.33 -10.13 6.76
C HIS A 269 21.11 -11.64 6.87
N ILE A 270 20.68 -12.25 5.78
CA ILE A 270 20.40 -13.68 5.74
C ILE A 270 21.70 -14.46 5.52
N GLY A 271 22.17 -15.15 6.56
CA GLY A 271 23.45 -15.83 6.52
C GLY A 271 23.60 -16.96 7.53
N LEU A 272 24.85 -17.19 7.95
CA LEU A 272 25.20 -18.31 8.84
C LEU A 272 24.52 -18.19 10.21
N ALA A 273 24.20 -16.97 10.66
CA ALA A 273 23.48 -16.75 11.90
C ALA A 273 22.05 -17.32 11.82
N ASP A 274 21.34 -17.07 10.73
CA ASP A 274 19.99 -17.58 10.47
C ASP A 274 19.98 -19.08 10.22
N LEU A 275 20.95 -19.59 9.45
CA LEU A 275 21.11 -21.03 9.27
C LEU A 275 21.35 -21.73 10.61
N ALA A 276 22.18 -21.16 11.48
CA ALA A 276 22.40 -21.69 12.82
C ALA A 276 21.13 -21.60 13.67
N HIS A 277 20.33 -20.54 13.52
CA HIS A 277 19.04 -20.41 14.17
C HIS A 277 18.07 -21.51 13.72
N LEU A 278 17.85 -21.65 12.41
CA LEU A 278 17.03 -22.71 11.80
C LEU A 278 17.48 -24.11 12.24
N ALA A 279 18.79 -24.39 12.20
CA ALA A 279 19.34 -25.69 12.58
C ALA A 279 19.11 -26.04 14.07
N ARG A 280 19.05 -25.06 14.98
CA ARG A 280 18.72 -25.30 16.41
C ARG A 280 17.29 -25.79 16.60
N HIS A 281 16.40 -25.45 15.68
CA HIS A 281 15.00 -25.82 15.71
C HIS A 281 14.66 -26.93 14.71
N TRP A 282 15.66 -27.54 14.07
CA TRP A 282 15.45 -28.56 13.05
C TRP A 282 14.57 -29.73 13.54
N MET A 283 13.58 -30.11 12.72
CA MET A 283 12.52 -31.09 13.02
C MET A 283 11.57 -30.71 14.16
N ALA A 284 11.66 -29.50 14.71
CA ALA A 284 10.64 -28.99 15.63
C ALA A 284 9.31 -28.84 14.91
N HIS A 285 8.21 -29.14 15.60
CA HIS A 285 6.87 -29.08 15.04
C HIS A 285 5.81 -28.97 16.12
N VAL A 286 4.66 -28.41 15.77
CA VAL A 286 3.53 -28.25 16.69
C VAL A 286 2.22 -28.69 16.02
N PHE A 287 1.80 -29.93 16.30
CA PHE A 287 0.58 -30.53 15.73
C PHE A 287 -0.46 -30.94 16.78
N TRP A 288 -1.72 -30.93 16.35
CA TRP A 288 -2.85 -31.55 17.05
C TRP A 288 -3.67 -32.50 16.15
N PRO A 289 -4.10 -33.68 16.63
CA PRO A 289 -3.64 -34.36 17.85
C PRO A 289 -2.16 -34.76 17.72
N ARG A 290 -1.45 -34.79 18.86
CA ARG A 290 -0.01 -35.14 18.93
C ARG A 290 0.25 -36.52 18.31
#